data_AF-A0A850P0L8-F1
#
_entry.id   AF-A0A850P0L8-F1
#
_cell.length_a   1.000
_cell.length_b   1.000
_cell.length_c   1.000
_cell.angle_alpha   90.00
_cell.angle_beta   90.00
_cell.angle_gamma   90.00
#
_symmetry.space_group_name_H-M   'P 1'
#
loop_
_entity.id
_entity.type
_entity.pdbx_description
1 polymer ?
#
loop_
_entity_poly.entity_id
_entity_poly.type
_entity_poly.pdbx_seq_one_letter_code
_entity_poly.pdbx_strand_id
1 'polypeptide(L)'
;MAELPFAALARSRRPRRASRRPDAPAAIPPGGSQPDLFAAPMPGIRPVLTYLDTAAIGLGRVDVRQWRAGGAADGYLYHVTTQADLETIQARGTIVFSPRAPLVLTERPGVAPWLANMMEVMETDGMAGHTADIPVVFRVKRFVIDELLEHDPDRTRRHGVSFFLLTGLTRQE
;
A
#
# COMPACT_ATOMS: atom_id res chain seq x y z
N MET A 1 29.59 53.00 11.16
CA MET A 1 29.17 51.80 11.92
C MET A 1 30.30 50.79 11.77
N ALA A 2 31.28 50.82 12.68
CA ALA A 2 31.33 49.86 13.80
C ALA A 2 31.48 48.43 13.24
N GLU A 3 32.64 48.04 12.71
CA GLU A 3 33.87 47.71 13.46
C GLU A 3 33.62 46.86 14.71
N LEU A 4 34.09 45.61 14.64
CA LEU A 4 34.03 44.62 15.72
C LEU A 4 35.16 44.89 16.73
N PRO A 5 34.89 44.89 18.04
CA PRO A 5 35.94 45.08 19.04
C PRO A 5 36.85 43.85 19.15
N PHE A 6 38.15 44.07 18.98
CA PHE A 6 39.18 43.15 19.45
C PHE A 6 39.24 43.15 20.99
N ALA A 7 39.52 41.99 21.58
CA ALA A 7 40.19 41.87 22.87
C ALA A 7 41.16 40.69 22.83
N ALA A 8 42.43 40.91 23.16
CA ALA A 8 43.48 39.90 23.03
C ALA A 8 44.41 39.89 24.24
N LEU A 9 44.71 38.67 24.74
CA LEU A 9 45.91 38.28 25.51
C LEU A 9 46.05 38.92 26.93
N ALA A 10 46.79 38.38 27.90
CA ALA A 10 47.77 37.28 27.87
C ALA A 10 48.07 36.67 29.27
N ARG A 11 48.61 35.43 29.28
CA ARG A 11 49.54 34.84 30.30
C ARG A 11 48.91 34.58 31.70
N SER A 12 49.32 33.62 32.52
CA SER A 12 50.45 32.68 32.58
C SER A 12 50.01 31.43 33.41
N ARG A 13 50.77 30.39 33.84
CA ARG A 13 52.21 30.04 33.84
C ARG A 13 52.32 28.49 33.97
N ARG A 14 53.25 27.82 33.26
CA ARG A 14 53.82 26.49 33.65
C ARG A 14 55.07 26.73 34.54
N PRO A 15 55.68 25.78 35.31
CA PRO A 15 55.72 24.29 35.15
C PRO A 15 55.50 23.49 36.48
N ARG A 16 55.43 22.14 36.53
CA ARG A 16 56.57 21.18 36.56
C ARG A 16 56.13 19.71 36.35
N ARG A 17 56.77 19.06 35.38
CA ARG A 17 57.41 17.71 35.42
C ARG A 17 56.84 16.61 36.35
N ALA A 18 56.31 15.55 35.71
CA ALA A 18 56.69 14.10 35.78
C ALA A 18 56.94 13.42 37.15
N SER A 19 56.62 12.15 37.41
CA SER A 19 56.07 10.98 36.66
C SER A 19 55.30 10.11 37.69
N ARG A 20 54.45 9.11 37.38
CA ARG A 20 54.68 7.86 36.63
C ARG A 20 53.31 7.15 36.46
N ARG A 21 53.14 6.34 35.40
CA ARG A 21 52.04 5.34 35.29
C ARG A 21 52.27 4.19 36.30
N PRO A 22 51.24 3.41 36.70
CA PRO A 22 50.73 2.35 35.82
C PRO A 22 49.19 2.32 35.67
N ASP A 23 48.75 1.49 34.73
CA ASP A 23 47.37 1.32 34.30
C ASP A 23 46.45 0.69 35.36
N ALA A 24 45.20 1.15 35.40
CA ALA A 24 44.06 0.42 35.93
C ALA A 24 42.84 0.73 35.03
N PRO A 25 42.25 -0.25 34.32
CA PRO A 25 40.99 -0.02 33.64
C PRO A 25 39.88 0.19 34.67
N ALA A 26 39.03 1.19 34.46
CA ALA A 26 37.84 1.37 35.28
C ALA A 26 36.93 0.14 35.14
N ALA A 27 36.60 -0.50 36.26
CA ALA A 27 35.79 -1.71 36.25
C ALA A 27 34.38 -1.42 35.71
N ILE A 28 33.99 -2.13 34.65
CA ILE A 28 32.60 -2.18 34.20
C ILE A 28 31.80 -2.91 35.28
N PRO A 29 30.71 -2.36 35.82
CA PRO A 29 29.90 -3.05 36.82
C PRO A 29 29.22 -4.29 36.21
N PRO A 30 29.46 -5.51 36.73
CA PRO A 30 28.74 -6.70 36.29
C PRO A 30 27.36 -6.69 36.95
N GLY A 31 26.31 -6.35 36.20
CA GLY A 31 24.96 -6.26 36.76
C GLY A 31 23.90 -5.58 35.90
N GLY A 32 24.26 -4.99 34.76
CA GLY A 32 23.27 -4.62 33.75
C GLY A 32 22.76 -5.87 33.04
N SER A 33 21.63 -6.42 33.48
CA SER A 33 20.86 -7.35 32.65
C SER A 33 20.44 -6.59 31.39
N GLN A 34 21.14 -6.82 30.28
CA GLN A 34 20.74 -6.26 28.99
C GLN A 34 19.29 -6.71 28.75
N PRO A 35 18.31 -5.79 28.63
CA PRO A 35 16.95 -6.18 28.33
C PRO A 35 16.97 -6.89 26.98
N ASP A 36 16.50 -8.13 26.96
CA ASP A 36 16.44 -8.91 25.74
C ASP A 36 15.44 -8.22 24.77
N LEU A 37 16.00 -7.62 23.73
CA LEU A 37 15.25 -6.88 22.71
C LEU A 37 14.30 -7.78 21.91
N PHE A 38 14.44 -9.11 22.03
CA PHE A 38 13.56 -10.11 21.44
C PHE A 38 12.55 -10.69 22.44
N ALA A 39 12.72 -10.46 23.75
CA ALA A 39 11.76 -10.88 24.78
C ALA A 39 10.59 -9.90 24.94
N ALA A 40 10.75 -8.65 24.49
CA ALA A 40 9.62 -7.74 24.33
C ALA A 40 8.75 -8.22 23.15
N PRO A 41 7.44 -8.47 23.31
CA PRO A 41 6.57 -8.76 22.18
C PRO A 41 6.62 -7.60 21.20
N MET A 42 6.93 -7.86 19.92
CA MET A 42 7.07 -6.83 18.90
C MET A 42 5.85 -5.89 18.92
N PRO A 43 6.04 -4.58 19.20
CA PRO A 43 4.92 -3.67 19.33
C PRO A 43 4.25 -3.46 17.96
N GLY A 44 3.01 -3.93 17.84
CA GLY A 44 2.07 -3.42 16.84
C GLY A 44 2.22 -3.94 15.41
N ILE A 45 2.36 -5.26 15.20
CA ILE A 45 1.89 -5.86 13.94
C ILE A 45 0.36 -5.74 13.92
N ARG A 46 -0.14 -4.57 13.49
CA ARG A 46 -1.57 -4.35 13.24
C ARG A 46 -2.01 -5.32 12.14
N PRO A 47 -3.17 -5.97 12.27
CA PRO A 47 -3.68 -6.84 11.21
C PRO A 47 -3.86 -6.03 9.93
N VAL A 48 -3.18 -6.46 8.88
CA VAL A 48 -3.36 -5.89 7.54
C VAL A 48 -4.62 -6.52 6.96
N LEU A 49 -5.61 -5.72 6.60
CA LEU A 49 -6.80 -6.20 5.89
C LEU A 49 -6.38 -6.62 4.48
N THR A 50 -6.39 -7.93 4.23
CA THR A 50 -5.98 -8.56 2.94
C THR A 50 -7.15 -9.18 2.19
N TYR A 51 -8.37 -9.05 2.69
CA TYR A 51 -9.57 -9.52 2.01
C TYR A 51 -10.80 -8.65 2.29
N LEU A 52 -11.76 -8.68 1.37
CA LEU A 52 -13.11 -8.13 1.55
C LEU A 52 -14.12 -9.27 1.46
N ASP A 53 -15.07 -9.33 2.41
CA ASP A 53 -16.24 -10.20 2.33
C ASP A 53 -17.21 -9.68 1.26
N THR A 54 -17.62 -10.54 0.32
CA THR A 54 -18.41 -10.13 -0.84
C THR A 54 -19.85 -9.77 -0.48
N ALA A 55 -20.42 -10.34 0.59
CA ALA A 55 -21.75 -10.01 1.08
C ALA A 55 -21.73 -8.67 1.84
N ALA A 56 -20.74 -8.45 2.69
CA ALA A 56 -20.56 -7.21 3.45
C ALA A 56 -20.38 -5.98 2.53
N ILE A 57 -19.65 -6.12 1.42
CA ILE A 57 -19.48 -5.03 0.43
C ILE A 57 -20.63 -4.93 -0.58
N GLY A 58 -21.58 -5.86 -0.56
CA GLY A 58 -22.70 -5.91 -1.51
C GLY A 58 -22.25 -6.09 -2.96
N LEU A 59 -21.32 -7.02 -3.19
CA LEU A 59 -20.69 -7.25 -4.49
C LEU A 59 -21.71 -7.66 -5.57
N GLY A 60 -21.82 -6.87 -6.64
CA GLY A 60 -22.75 -7.15 -7.73
C GLY A 60 -22.06 -7.36 -9.07
N ARG A 61 -22.33 -8.49 -9.76
CA ARG A 61 -21.97 -8.67 -11.17
C ARG A 61 -22.69 -7.64 -12.04
N VAL A 62 -22.04 -7.18 -13.11
CA VAL A 62 -22.53 -6.15 -14.02
C VAL A 62 -22.63 -6.71 -15.43
N ASP A 63 -23.78 -6.49 -16.09
CA ASP A 63 -23.86 -6.62 -17.55
C ASP A 63 -23.48 -5.30 -18.21
N VAL A 64 -22.25 -5.26 -18.73
CA VAL A 64 -21.68 -4.07 -19.39
C VAL A 64 -22.32 -3.83 -20.76
N ARG A 65 -22.97 -4.83 -21.38
CA ARG A 65 -23.64 -4.69 -22.70
C ARG A 65 -24.81 -3.71 -22.67
N GLN A 66 -25.37 -3.46 -21.49
CA GLN A 66 -26.47 -2.52 -21.27
C GLN A 66 -25.99 -1.07 -21.07
N TRP A 67 -24.68 -0.81 -21.09
CA TRP A 67 -24.13 0.51 -20.84
C TRP A 67 -24.12 1.37 -22.11
N ARG A 68 -24.50 2.63 -21.94
CA ARG A 68 -24.27 3.65 -22.97
C ARG A 68 -22.84 4.17 -22.87
N ALA A 69 -22.23 4.44 -24.02
CA ALA A 69 -20.95 5.13 -24.11
C ALA A 69 -21.03 6.51 -23.41
N GLY A 70 -19.93 6.95 -22.79
CA GLY A 70 -19.86 8.23 -22.08
C GLY A 70 -20.59 8.26 -20.73
N GLY A 71 -20.89 7.11 -20.12
CA GLY A 71 -21.48 7.06 -18.77
C GLY A 71 -20.54 7.65 -17.71
N ALA A 72 -21.01 8.68 -17.00
CA ALA A 72 -20.30 9.32 -15.89
C ALA A 72 -20.11 8.38 -14.69
N ALA A 73 -19.27 8.77 -13.73
CA ALA A 73 -19.16 8.09 -12.44
C ALA A 73 -20.52 8.13 -11.70
N ASP A 74 -20.96 6.97 -11.20
CA ASP A 74 -22.30 6.75 -10.64
C ASP A 74 -22.28 6.26 -9.17
N GLY A 75 -21.20 6.59 -8.45
CA GLY A 75 -21.00 6.22 -7.04
C GLY A 75 -20.58 4.75 -6.82
N TYR A 76 -20.38 3.99 -7.89
CA TYR A 76 -19.80 2.65 -7.85
C TYR A 76 -18.33 2.67 -8.28
N LEU A 77 -17.56 1.77 -7.68
CA LEU A 77 -16.27 1.34 -8.17
C LEU A 77 -16.38 -0.05 -8.76
N TYR A 78 -15.61 -0.31 -9.80
CA TYR A 78 -15.66 -1.51 -10.61
C TYR A 78 -14.33 -2.23 -10.60
N HIS A 79 -14.39 -3.55 -10.46
CA HIS A 79 -13.25 -4.43 -10.75
C HIS A 79 -13.55 -5.18 -12.05
N VAL A 80 -12.49 -5.40 -12.83
CA VAL A 80 -12.54 -6.18 -14.07
C VAL A 80 -11.54 -7.31 -13.92
N THR A 81 -12.03 -8.54 -14.10
CA THR A 81 -11.31 -9.79 -13.80
C THR A 81 -11.76 -10.90 -14.74
N THR A 82 -11.26 -12.12 -14.58
CA THR A 82 -11.62 -13.27 -15.42
C THR A 82 -12.82 -14.04 -14.84
N GLN A 83 -13.46 -14.88 -15.65
CA GLN A 83 -14.55 -15.75 -15.20
C GLN A 83 -14.04 -16.80 -14.18
N ALA A 84 -12.80 -17.28 -14.30
CA ALA A 84 -12.18 -18.20 -13.32
C ALA A 84 -11.88 -17.53 -11.97
N ASP A 85 -11.43 -16.28 -11.97
CA ASP A 85 -11.26 -15.48 -10.75
C ASP A 85 -12.61 -15.22 -10.06
N LEU A 86 -13.66 -14.92 -10.83
CA LEU A 86 -15.02 -14.77 -10.29
C LEU A 86 -15.52 -16.05 -9.61
N GLU A 87 -15.32 -17.22 -10.22
CA GLU A 87 -15.68 -18.51 -9.62
C GLU A 87 -14.89 -18.75 -8.32
N THR A 88 -13.61 -18.37 -8.28
CA THR A 88 -12.78 -18.43 -7.08
C THR A 88 -13.26 -17.49 -5.98
N ILE A 89 -13.64 -16.25 -6.32
CA ILE A 89 -14.20 -15.26 -5.39
C ILE A 89 -15.55 -15.73 -4.84
N GLN A 90 -16.41 -16.29 -5.69
CA GLN A 90 -17.72 -16.83 -5.30
C GLN A 90 -17.57 -18.05 -4.36
N ALA A 91 -16.68 -18.98 -4.67
CA ALA A 91 -16.42 -20.15 -3.83
C ALA A 91 -15.82 -19.79 -2.46
N ARG A 92 -15.04 -18.70 -2.38
CA ARG A 92 -14.43 -18.20 -1.13
C ARG A 92 -15.30 -17.23 -0.33
N GLY A 93 -16.36 -16.67 -0.94
CA GLY A 93 -17.12 -15.55 -0.38
C GLY A 93 -16.31 -14.26 -0.16
N THR A 94 -15.05 -14.21 -0.65
CA THR A 94 -14.10 -13.13 -0.34
C THR A 94 -13.24 -12.78 -1.55
N ILE A 95 -12.92 -11.49 -1.69
CA ILE A 95 -11.90 -10.98 -2.63
C ILE A 95 -10.60 -10.82 -1.84
N VAL A 96 -9.50 -11.43 -2.29
CA VAL A 96 -8.19 -11.36 -1.64
C VAL A 96 -7.28 -10.39 -2.40
N PHE A 97 -6.45 -9.62 -1.68
CA PHE A 97 -5.52 -8.64 -2.24
C PHE A 97 -4.28 -8.45 -1.37
N SER A 98 -3.19 -7.96 -1.97
CA SER A 98 -1.90 -7.75 -1.31
C SER A 98 -1.04 -6.72 -2.06
N PRO A 99 0.14 -6.30 -1.56
CA PRO A 99 0.98 -5.35 -2.29
C PRO A 99 1.52 -5.92 -3.61
N ARG A 100 1.59 -7.26 -3.72
CA ARG A 100 2.02 -7.98 -4.93
C ARG A 100 0.90 -8.24 -5.93
N ALA A 101 -0.35 -8.18 -5.47
CA ALA A 101 -1.56 -8.39 -6.26
C ALA A 101 -2.66 -7.48 -5.69
N PRO A 102 -2.60 -6.17 -5.97
CA PRO A 102 -3.53 -5.22 -5.39
C PRO A 102 -4.90 -5.33 -6.07
N LEU A 103 -5.98 -5.14 -5.32
CA LEU A 103 -7.30 -5.04 -5.94
C LEU A 103 -7.38 -3.71 -6.69
N VAL A 104 -7.39 -3.77 -8.03
CA VAL A 104 -7.54 -2.57 -8.85
C VAL A 104 -9.02 -2.25 -9.01
N LEU A 105 -9.39 -1.01 -8.73
CA LEU A 105 -10.75 -0.51 -8.87
C LEU A 105 -10.75 0.71 -9.79
N THR A 106 -11.79 0.85 -10.61
CA THR A 106 -11.98 2.00 -11.51
C THR A 106 -13.36 2.60 -11.33
N GLU A 107 -13.50 3.89 -11.59
CA GLU A 107 -14.83 4.47 -11.86
C GLU A 107 -15.38 3.98 -13.20
N ARG A 108 -16.69 4.11 -13.39
CA ARG A 108 -17.42 3.67 -14.59
C ARG A 108 -16.76 4.03 -15.94
N PRO A 109 -16.23 5.26 -16.15
CA PRO A 109 -15.60 5.62 -17.42
C PRO A 109 -14.40 4.74 -17.80
N GLY A 110 -13.68 4.18 -16.81
CA GLY A 110 -12.48 3.37 -17.03
C GLY A 110 -12.71 1.90 -17.32
N VAL A 111 -13.93 1.38 -17.14
CA VAL A 111 -14.23 -0.04 -17.38
C VAL A 111 -14.08 -0.41 -18.85
N ALA A 112 -14.57 0.44 -19.78
CA ALA A 112 -14.47 0.18 -21.21
C ALA A 112 -13.02 0.15 -21.73
N PRO A 113 -12.16 1.15 -21.47
CA PRO A 113 -10.76 1.09 -21.89
C PRO A 113 -9.94 0.01 -21.15
N TRP A 114 -10.33 -0.36 -19.91
CA TRP A 114 -9.72 -1.52 -19.23
C TRP A 114 -10.08 -2.84 -19.91
N LEU A 115 -11.36 -3.06 -20.25
CA LEU A 115 -11.81 -4.24 -20.99
C LEU A 115 -11.09 -4.39 -22.34
N ALA A 116 -10.94 -3.28 -23.09
CA ALA A 116 -10.20 -3.27 -24.35
C ALA A 116 -8.73 -3.70 -24.16
N ASN A 117 -8.02 -3.10 -23.19
CA ASN A 117 -6.64 -3.46 -22.86
C ASN A 117 -6.52 -4.92 -22.39
N MET A 118 -7.48 -5.42 -21.60
CA MET A 118 -7.49 -6.81 -21.14
C MET A 118 -7.64 -7.78 -22.31
N MET A 119 -8.58 -7.51 -23.23
CA MET A 119 -8.77 -8.32 -24.45
C MET A 119 -7.53 -8.29 -25.36
N GLU A 120 -6.92 -7.13 -25.59
CA GLU A 120 -5.69 -6.99 -26.40
C GLU A 120 -4.53 -7.85 -25.87
N VAL A 121 -4.35 -7.89 -24.55
CA VAL A 121 -3.34 -8.74 -23.90
C VAL A 121 -3.68 -10.23 -24.09
N MET A 122 -4.92 -10.63 -23.83
CA MET A 122 -5.37 -12.02 -23.98
C MET A 122 -5.28 -12.55 -25.42
N GLU A 123 -5.59 -11.70 -26.41
CA GLU A 123 -5.45 -12.02 -27.83
C GLU A 123 -3.97 -12.20 -28.22
N THR A 124 -3.07 -11.40 -27.63
CA THR A 124 -1.61 -11.49 -27.85
C THR A 124 -1.01 -12.77 -27.25
N ASP A 125 -1.50 -13.21 -26.10
CA ASP A 125 -1.04 -14.44 -25.42
C ASP A 125 -1.55 -15.74 -26.09
N GLY A 126 -2.34 -15.64 -27.17
CA GLY A 126 -2.73 -16.78 -28.00
C GLY A 126 -3.78 -17.72 -27.37
N MET A 127 -4.41 -17.31 -26.27
CA MET A 127 -5.38 -18.11 -25.50
C MET A 127 -6.77 -18.14 -26.15
N ALA A 128 -6.80 -18.59 -27.41
CA ALA A 128 -8.01 -18.68 -28.22
C ALA A 128 -8.94 -19.81 -27.76
N GLY A 129 -9.85 -19.50 -26.82
CA GLY A 129 -11.07 -20.29 -26.58
C GLY A 129 -11.27 -20.89 -25.19
N HIS A 130 -10.60 -20.40 -24.15
CA HIS A 130 -10.88 -20.82 -22.78
C HIS A 130 -11.93 -19.92 -22.12
N THR A 131 -13.06 -20.51 -21.71
CA THR A 131 -14.14 -19.81 -20.96
C THR A 131 -13.65 -19.16 -19.68
N ALA A 132 -12.58 -19.72 -19.08
CA ALA A 132 -11.90 -19.20 -17.91
C ALA A 132 -11.46 -17.73 -18.08
N ASP A 133 -11.00 -17.36 -19.28
CA ASP A 133 -10.39 -16.07 -19.56
C ASP A 133 -11.40 -14.98 -19.90
N ILE A 134 -12.70 -15.30 -20.05
CA ILE A 134 -13.74 -14.33 -20.41
C ILE A 134 -13.76 -13.19 -19.37
N PRO A 135 -13.61 -11.91 -19.79
CA PRO A 135 -13.60 -10.80 -18.86
C PRO A 135 -14.99 -10.57 -18.27
N VAL A 136 -15.03 -10.38 -16.97
CA VAL A 136 -16.23 -10.09 -16.18
C VAL A 136 -16.02 -8.85 -15.32
N VAL A 137 -17.11 -8.13 -15.08
CA VAL A 137 -17.10 -6.90 -14.29
C VAL A 137 -18.02 -7.06 -13.09
N PHE A 138 -17.52 -6.68 -11.92
CA PHE A 138 -18.34 -6.50 -10.73
C PHE A 138 -18.21 -5.08 -10.20
N ARG A 139 -19.21 -4.65 -9.43
CA ARG A 139 -19.29 -3.35 -8.79
C ARG A 139 -19.47 -3.45 -7.29
N VAL A 140 -18.92 -2.46 -6.61
CA VAL A 140 -19.06 -2.20 -5.17
C VAL A 140 -19.43 -0.72 -4.99
N LYS A 141 -20.28 -0.41 -4.02
CA LYS A 141 -20.63 0.99 -3.71
C LYS A 141 -19.41 1.68 -3.11
N ARG A 142 -18.98 2.81 -3.68
CA ARG A 142 -17.73 3.50 -3.28
C ARG A 142 -17.67 3.76 -1.77
N PHE A 143 -18.73 4.33 -1.19
CA PHE A 143 -18.79 4.66 0.24
C PHE A 143 -18.62 3.47 1.19
N VAL A 144 -18.83 2.23 0.73
CA VAL A 144 -18.67 1.02 1.56
C VAL A 144 -17.18 0.65 1.74
N ILE A 145 -16.32 1.18 0.88
CA ILE A 145 -14.88 0.90 0.87
C ILE A 145 -14.04 2.19 0.78
N ASP A 146 -14.61 3.38 0.96
CA ASP A 146 -13.94 4.67 0.70
C ASP A 146 -12.75 4.90 1.65
N GLU A 147 -12.91 4.53 2.93
CA GLU A 147 -11.83 4.46 3.94
C GLU A 147 -10.74 3.43 3.59
N LEU A 148 -11.01 2.52 2.66
CA LEU A 148 -10.07 1.50 2.21
C LEU A 148 -9.34 1.88 0.92
N LEU A 149 -9.74 2.95 0.24
CA LEU A 149 -9.10 3.37 -1.01
C LEU A 149 -7.76 4.06 -0.72
N GLU A 150 -6.77 3.81 -1.59
CA GLU A 150 -5.57 4.63 -1.65
C GLU A 150 -5.91 6.13 -1.76
N HIS A 151 -5.35 6.95 -0.86
CA HIS A 151 -5.67 8.38 -0.73
C HIS A 151 -5.19 9.24 -1.90
N ASP A 152 -4.12 8.84 -2.59
CA ASP A 152 -3.62 9.53 -3.79
C ASP A 152 -3.74 8.60 -5.02
N PRO A 153 -4.97 8.42 -5.56
CA PRO A 153 -5.19 7.59 -6.74
C PRO A 153 -4.43 8.16 -7.94
N ASP A 154 -3.46 7.42 -8.46
CA ASP A 154 -2.66 7.83 -9.62
C ASP A 154 -3.54 8.09 -10.85
N ARG A 155 -3.84 9.37 -11.08
CA ARG A 155 -4.63 9.89 -12.21
C ARG A 155 -3.95 9.69 -13.57
N THR A 156 -2.67 9.30 -13.59
CA THR A 156 -1.88 9.12 -14.81
C THR A 156 -1.88 7.69 -15.35
N ARG A 157 -2.53 6.74 -14.65
CA ARG A 157 -2.75 5.39 -15.16
C ARG A 157 -3.36 5.42 -16.56
N ARG A 158 -2.87 4.51 -17.41
CA ARG A 158 -2.96 4.47 -18.89
C ARG A 158 -4.25 4.93 -19.57
N HIS A 159 -5.39 4.87 -18.89
CA HIS A 159 -6.72 5.15 -19.42
C HIS A 159 -7.25 6.56 -19.09
N GLY A 160 -6.49 7.40 -18.38
CA GLY A 160 -6.81 8.83 -18.16
C GLY A 160 -8.01 9.09 -17.24
N VAL A 161 -8.27 8.19 -16.29
CA VAL A 161 -9.46 8.17 -15.42
C VAL A 161 -9.08 7.75 -14.00
N SER A 162 -9.96 7.96 -13.02
CA SER A 162 -9.73 7.62 -11.61
C SER A 162 -9.57 6.10 -11.41
N PHE A 163 -8.43 5.68 -10.88
CA PHE A 163 -8.14 4.31 -10.45
C PHE A 163 -7.73 4.29 -8.99
N PHE A 164 -8.19 3.27 -8.26
CA PHE A 164 -7.87 3.07 -6.85
C PHE A 164 -7.25 1.68 -6.66
N LEU A 165 -6.42 1.54 -5.63
CA LEU A 165 -5.81 0.28 -5.24
C LEU A 165 -6.17 -0.09 -3.81
N LEU A 166 -6.39 -1.39 -3.60
CA LEU A 166 -6.24 -2.01 -2.28
C LEU A 166 -4.98 -2.87 -2.30
N THR A 167 -3.89 -2.38 -1.72
CA THR A 167 -2.62 -3.13 -1.55
C THR A 167 -2.55 -3.93 -0.25
N GLY A 168 -3.58 -3.86 0.59
CA GLY A 168 -3.54 -4.35 1.96
C GLY A 168 -3.34 -3.18 2.92
N LEU A 169 -4.26 -3.01 3.88
CA LEU A 169 -4.27 -1.84 4.75
C LEU A 169 -4.06 -2.18 6.21
N THR A 170 -3.17 -1.44 6.88
CA THR A 170 -3.10 -1.41 8.34
C THR A 170 -4.34 -0.71 8.88
N ARG A 171 -5.33 -1.47 9.36
CA ARG A 171 -6.54 -0.90 9.96
C ARG A 171 -6.15 -0.08 11.19
N GLN A 172 -6.51 1.21 11.20
CA GLN A 172 -6.70 1.95 12.44
C GLN A 172 -8.21 1.91 12.74
N GLU A 173 -8.54 1.31 13.88
CA GLU A 173 -9.79 1.51 14.61
C GLU A 173 -9.52 2.53 15.72
#